data_AF-A0A6G4VPF4-F1
#
_entry.id   AF-A0A6G4VPF4-F1
#
_cell.length_a   1.000
_cell.length_b   1.000
_cell.length_c   1.000
_cell.angle_alpha   90.00
_cell.angle_beta   90.00
_cell.angle_gamma   90.00
#
_symmetry.space_group_name_H-M   'P 1'
#
loop_
_entity.id
_entity.type
_entity.pdbx_description
1 polymer ?
#
loop_
_entity_poly.entity_id
_entity_poly.type
_entity_poly.pdbx_seq_one_letter_code
_entity_poly.pdbx_strand_id
1 'polypeptide(L)' 'MIVNEPVQDTFEDTPAKDRDPDWFKRAVFYEVLVRSFQDSNGDGIGDLKGLTAK' A
#
# COMPACT_ATOMS: atom_id res chain seq x y z
N MET A 1 -12.70 19.33 -23.73
CA MET A 1 -13.25 18.61 -22.55
C MET A 1 -12.08 18.36 -21.62
N ILE A 2 -12.11 18.95 -20.42
CA ILE A 2 -11.11 18.63 -19.40
C ILE A 2 -11.58 17.33 -18.75
N VAL A 3 -10.85 16.24 -18.96
CA VAL A 3 -11.08 14.97 -18.27
C VAL A 3 -10.60 15.13 -16.83
N ASN A 4 -11.54 15.25 -15.89
CA ASN A 4 -11.27 15.44 -14.46
C ASN A 4 -11.53 14.16 -13.66
N GLU A 5 -11.59 13.02 -14.35
CA GLU A 5 -11.80 11.71 -13.75
C GLU A 5 -10.45 10.97 -13.63
N PRO A 6 -10.22 10.26 -12.51
CA PRO A 6 -9.04 9.42 -12.37
C PRO A 6 -9.13 8.28 -13.39
N VAL A 7 -8.04 8.08 -14.14
CA VAL A 7 -7.89 6.93 -15.03
C VAL A 7 -7.56 5.71 -14.17
N GLN A 8 -8.27 4.61 -14.40
CA GLN A 8 -7.99 3.33 -13.74
C GLN A 8 -6.62 2.82 -14.21
N ASP A 9 -5.72 2.57 -13.26
CA ASP A 9 -4.49 1.83 -13.51
C ASP A 9 -4.79 0.33 -13.38
N THR A 10 -4.40 -0.45 -14.37
CA THR A 10 -4.63 -1.90 -14.42
C THR A 10 -3.56 -2.69 -13.66
N PHE A 11 -2.46 -2.05 -13.22
CA PHE A 11 -1.37 -2.68 -12.46
C PHE A 11 -0.90 -4.02 -13.04
N GLU A 12 -0.76 -4.08 -14.37
CA GLU A 12 -0.45 -5.31 -15.14
C GLU A 12 0.92 -5.91 -14.79
N ASP A 13 1.77 -5.16 -14.09
CA ASP A 13 3.10 -5.57 -13.64
C ASP A 13 3.09 -6.37 -12.32
N THR A 14 1.95 -6.50 -11.63
CA THR A 14 1.87 -7.22 -10.36
C THR A 14 1.84 -8.74 -10.58
N PRO A 15 2.85 -9.51 -10.13
CA PRO A 15 2.88 -10.94 -10.36
C PRO A 15 1.79 -11.67 -9.55
N ALA A 16 0.93 -12.39 -10.27
CA ALA A 16 -0.17 -13.19 -9.71
C ALA A 16 0.25 -14.63 -9.31
N LYS A 17 1.53 -14.97 -9.42
CA LYS A 17 1.95 -16.38 -9.48
C LYS A 17 1.95 -17.04 -8.10
N ASP A 18 1.16 -18.10 -7.97
CA ASP A 18 1.13 -19.09 -6.88
C ASP A 18 0.75 -18.57 -5.47
N ARG A 19 -0.42 -17.94 -5.33
CA ARG A 19 -0.97 -17.56 -4.01
C ARG A 19 -1.77 -18.71 -3.39
N ASP A 20 -1.39 -19.16 -2.20
CA ASP A 20 -2.18 -20.07 -1.35
C ASP A 20 -3.51 -19.38 -0.99
N PRO A 21 -4.69 -19.91 -1.38
CA PRO A 21 -5.97 -19.25 -1.10
C PRO A 21 -6.28 -19.13 0.39
N ASP A 22 -5.67 -19.95 1.25
CA ASP A 22 -5.92 -20.02 2.69
C ASP A 22 -4.87 -19.32 3.55
N TRP A 23 -3.94 -18.56 2.94
CA TRP A 23 -2.82 -17.89 3.64
C TRP A 23 -3.26 -17.06 4.86
N PHE A 24 -4.41 -16.37 4.74
CA PHE A 24 -4.95 -15.46 5.75
C PHE A 24 -5.34 -16.17 7.05
N LYS A 25 -5.66 -17.47 7.01
CA LYS A 25 -6.01 -18.27 8.20
C LYS A 25 -4.81 -18.47 9.13
N ARG A 26 -3.59 -18.33 8.61
CA ARG A 26 -2.32 -18.56 9.32
C ARG A 26 -1.52 -17.27 9.50
N ALA A 27 -1.94 -16.17 8.89
CA ALA A 27 -1.26 -14.89 8.98
C ALA A 27 -1.55 -14.20 10.32
N VAL A 28 -0.54 -13.48 10.84
CA VAL A 28 -0.72 -12.50 11.91
C VAL A 28 -0.85 -11.14 11.25
N PHE A 29 -1.96 -10.45 11.50
CA PHE A 29 -2.22 -9.12 10.94
C PHE A 29 -1.72 -8.04 11.88
N TYR A 30 -1.14 -6.99 11.30
CA TYR A 30 -0.79 -5.77 12.01
C TYR A 30 -1.56 -4.62 11.40
N GLU A 31 -2.42 -3.99 12.19
CA GLU A 31 -3.08 -2.76 11.79
C GLU A 31 -2.14 -1.58 12.05
N VAL A 32 -1.89 -0.79 11.02
CA VAL A 32 -0.99 0.36 11.08
C VAL A 32 -1.66 1.59 10.50
N LEU A 33 -1.68 2.67 11.29
CA LEU A 33 -2.11 3.98 10.82
C LEU A 33 -0.94 4.67 10.11
N VAL A 34 -0.99 4.75 8.78
CA VAL A 34 0.08 5.30 7.92
C VAL A 34 0.56 6.66 8.43
N ARG A 35 -0.37 7.58 8.72
CA ARG A 35 -0.08 8.96 9.17
C ARG A 35 0.68 9.06 10.49
N SER A 36 0.69 7.99 11.29
CA SER A 36 1.35 7.96 12.59
C SER A 36 2.52 6.97 12.65
N PHE A 37 2.84 6.28 11.55
CA PHE A 37 3.83 5.20 11.55
C PHE A 37 5.25 5.70 11.31
N GLN A 38 5.49 6.32 10.16
CA GLN A 38 6.79 6.86 9.82
C GLN A 38 6.70 7.98 8.77
N ASP A 39 7.23 9.14 9.12
CA ASP A 39 7.47 10.27 8.22
C ASP A 39 8.80 10.08 7.48
N SER A 40 8.77 10.10 6.16
CA SER A 40 9.96 9.93 5.31
C SER A 40 10.55 11.23 4.77
N ASN A 41 9.83 12.35 4.91
CA ASN A 41 10.15 13.60 4.23
C ASN A 41 10.31 14.80 5.18
N GLY A 42 9.97 14.65 6.46
CA GLY A 42 10.16 15.64 7.52
C GLY A 42 8.98 16.62 7.69
N ASP A 43 7.81 16.35 7.11
CA ASP A 43 6.61 17.18 7.23
C ASP A 43 5.80 16.93 8.53
N GLY A 44 6.18 15.93 9.32
CA GLY A 44 5.54 15.54 10.57
C GLY A 44 4.35 14.59 10.41
N ILE A 45 4.08 14.09 9.20
CA ILE A 45 2.99 13.16 8.90
C ILE A 45 3.56 11.90 8.26
N GLY A 46 3.16 10.74 8.76
CA GLY A 46 3.57 9.47 8.17
C GLY A 46 3.02 9.24 6.76
N ASP A 47 3.81 8.58 5.91
CA ASP A 47 3.53 8.44 4.48
C ASP A 47 3.84 7.02 3.96
N LEU A 48 3.45 6.74 2.70
CA LEU A 48 3.65 5.42 2.10
C LEU A 48 5.13 5.07 1.86
N LYS A 49 5.99 6.07 1.60
CA LYS A 49 7.43 5.84 1.47
C LYS A 49 8.02 5.48 2.84
N GLY A 50 7.56 6.12 3.91
CA GLY A 50 7.90 5.78 5.29
C GLY A 50 7.44 4.37 5.67
N LEU A 51 6.24 3.97 5.27
CA LEU A 51 5.72 2.61 5.49
C LEU A 51 6.60 1.55 4.80
N THR A 52 7.00 1.79 3.55
CA THR A 52 7.82 0.82 2.78
C THR A 52 9.29 0.74 3.21
N ALA A 53 9.77 1.70 4.00
CA ALA A 53 11.14 1.74 4.51
C ALA A 53 11.34 0.91 5.80
N LYS A 54 10.31 0.21 6.28
CA LYS A 54 10.30 -0.57 7.53
C LYS A 54 9.71 -1.96 7.32
#